data_AF-A0A1I2WF93-F1
#
_entry.id   AF-A0A1I2WF93-F1
#
_cell.length_a   1.000
_cell.length_b   1.000
_cell.length_c   1.000
_cell.angle_alpha   90.00
_cell.angle_beta   90.00
_cell.angle_gamma   90.00
#
_symmetry.space_group_name_H-M   'P 1'
#
loop_
_entity.id
_entity.type
_entity.pdbx_description
1 polymer ?
#
loop_
_entity_poly.entity_id
_entity_poly.type
_entity_poly.pdbx_seq_one_letter_code
_entity_poly.pdbx_strand_id
1 'polypeptide(L)'
;MPDSEKGLERAVTSLLELKSTSNMSDEHFLIMLGMINLMEILNLLERRVPATQKGEGGRRPFSPADAAPFIGLFGGPKFKQQNES
;
A
#
# COMPACT_ATOMS: atom_id res chain seq x y z
N MET A 1 -18.02 20.04 -8.42
CA MET A 1 -17.40 21.09 -9.26
C MET A 1 -17.47 20.63 -10.71
N PRO A 2 -18.18 21.34 -11.59
CA PRO A 2 -18.50 20.87 -12.95
C PRO A 2 -17.27 20.70 -13.86
N ASP A 3 -16.14 21.35 -13.56
CA ASP A 3 -14.92 21.22 -14.35
C ASP A 3 -14.13 19.93 -14.08
N SER A 4 -14.36 19.30 -12.91
CA SER A 4 -13.70 18.03 -12.55
C SER A 4 -14.25 16.84 -13.35
N GLU A 5 -15.53 16.87 -13.70
CA GLU A 5 -16.20 15.78 -14.42
C GLU A 5 -15.74 15.72 -15.88
N LYS A 6 -15.57 16.88 -16.52
CA LYS A 6 -15.01 17.01 -17.88
C LYS A 6 -13.57 16.52 -17.98
N GLY A 7 -12.78 16.72 -16.92
CA GLY A 7 -11.40 16.22 -16.84
C GLY A 7 -11.34 14.70 -16.76
N LEU A 8 -12.21 14.10 -15.95
CA LEU A 8 -12.30 12.65 -15.80
C LEU A 8 -12.77 11.98 -17.08
N GLU A 9 -13.83 12.50 -17.69
CA GLU A 9 -14.36 11.98 -18.96
C GLU A 9 -13.28 11.96 -20.04
N ARG A 10 -12.54 13.07 -20.20
CA ARG A 10 -11.43 13.17 -21.15
C ARG A 10 -10.33 12.16 -20.87
N ALA A 11 -9.96 11.96 -19.59
CA ALA A 11 -8.95 10.98 -19.21
C ALA A 11 -9.39 9.55 -19.55
N VAL A 12 -10.65 9.21 -19.31
CA VAL A 12 -11.22 7.90 -19.67
C VAL A 12 -11.23 7.72 -21.18
N THR A 13 -11.62 8.74 -21.95
CA THR A 13 -11.57 8.69 -23.43
C THR A 13 -10.15 8.43 -23.94
N SER A 14 -9.16 9.15 -23.42
CA SER A 14 -7.75 8.95 -23.81
C SER A 14 -7.23 7.55 -23.47
N LEU A 15 -7.66 6.95 -22.36
CA LEU A 15 -7.34 5.57 -21.99
C LEU A 15 -7.94 4.54 -22.97
N LEU A 16 -9.19 4.77 -23.41
CA LEU A 16 -9.85 3.92 -24.40
C LEU A 16 -9.21 4.06 -25.79
N GLU A 17 -8.81 5.27 -26.18
CA GLU A 17 -8.03 5.51 -27.41
C GLU A 17 -6.68 4.79 -27.36
N LEU A 18 -5.99 4.81 -26.21
CA LEU A 18 -4.73 4.08 -26.03
C LEU A 18 -4.92 2.56 -26.21
N LYS A 19 -6.00 2.00 -25.67
CA LYS A 19 -6.37 0.58 -25.88
C LYS A 19 -6.56 0.27 -27.35
N SER A 20 -7.29 1.13 -28.06
CA SER A 20 -7.58 0.96 -29.49
C SER A 20 -6.32 1.07 -30.35
N THR A 21 -5.51 2.10 -30.14
CA THR A 21 -4.29 2.36 -30.92
C THR A 21 -3.22 1.29 -30.73
N SER A 22 -3.13 0.71 -29.54
CA SER A 22 -2.21 -0.41 -29.24
C SER A 22 -2.74 -1.79 -29.63
N ASN A 23 -3.96 -1.88 -30.18
CA ASN A 23 -4.68 -3.13 -30.46
C ASN A 23 -4.69 -4.10 -29.25
N MET A 24 -4.84 -3.54 -28.05
CA MET A 24 -4.74 -4.28 -26.80
C MET A 24 -6.03 -5.06 -26.53
N SER A 25 -5.88 -6.36 -26.21
CA SER A 25 -7.02 -7.19 -25.80
C SER A 25 -7.60 -6.70 -24.47
N ASP A 26 -8.86 -7.00 -24.22
CA ASP A 26 -9.55 -6.59 -22.99
C ASP A 26 -8.84 -7.10 -21.74
N GLU A 27 -8.34 -8.34 -21.79
CA GLU A 27 -7.59 -8.98 -20.71
C GLU A 27 -6.29 -8.22 -20.39
N HIS A 28 -5.49 -7.89 -21.41
CA HIS A 28 -4.26 -7.13 -21.22
C HIS A 28 -4.54 -5.71 -20.73
N PHE A 29 -5.62 -5.09 -21.20
CA PHE A 29 -6.04 -3.76 -20.76
C PHE A 29 -6.47 -3.77 -19.29
N LEU A 30 -7.24 -4.77 -18.87
CA LEU A 30 -7.64 -4.98 -17.46
C LEU A 30 -6.42 -5.18 -16.56
N ILE A 31 -5.45 -5.99 -17.00
CA ILE A 31 -4.19 -6.20 -16.26
C ILE A 31 -3.42 -4.88 -16.11
N MET A 32 -3.32 -4.09 -17.18
CA MET A 32 -2.63 -2.80 -17.17
C MET A 32 -3.29 -1.81 -16.20
N LEU A 33 -4.62 -1.70 -16.22
CA LEU A 33 -5.36 -0.89 -15.24
C LEU A 33 -5.13 -1.37 -13.81
N GLY A 34 -5.10 -2.69 -13.59
CA GLY A 34 -4.75 -3.29 -12.30
C GLY A 34 -3.34 -2.92 -11.83
N MET A 35 -2.35 -2.93 -12.73
CA MET A 35 -0.98 -2.51 -12.43
C MET A 35 -0.87 -1.03 -12.06
N ILE A 36 -1.61 -0.14 -12.74
CA ILE A 36 -1.67 1.29 -12.39
C ILE A 36 -2.19 1.45 -10.95
N ASN A 37 -3.27 0.75 -10.60
CA ASN A 37 -3.82 0.79 -9.24
C ASN A 37 -2.82 0.27 -8.19
N LEU A 38 -2.08 -0.79 -8.49
CA LEU A 38 -1.04 -1.31 -7.59
C LEU A 38 0.09 -0.29 -7.39
N MET A 39 0.53 0.40 -8.45
CA MET A 39 1.55 1.44 -8.34
C MET A 39 1.07 2.62 -7.49
N GLU A 40 -0.20 3.03 -7.66
CA GLU A 40 -0.82 4.08 -6.84
C GLU A 40 -0.85 3.67 -5.36
N ILE A 41 -1.21 2.41 -5.07
CA ILE A 41 -1.20 1.86 -3.69
C ILE A 41 0.22 1.87 -3.13
N LEU A 42 1.23 1.44 -3.90
CA LEU A 42 2.64 1.48 -3.46
C LEU A 42 3.10 2.91 -3.18
N ASN A 43 2.76 3.87 -4.03
CA ASN A 43 3.07 5.29 -3.83
C ASN A 43 2.40 5.83 -2.56
N LEU A 44 1.15 5.43 -2.30
CA LEU A 44 0.43 5.81 -1.08
C LEU A 44 1.04 5.18 0.17
N LEU A 45 1.50 3.92 0.09
CA LEU A 45 2.22 3.25 1.17
C LEU A 45 3.56 3.93 1.42
N GLU A 46 4.35 4.23 0.39
CA GLU A 46 5.64 4.95 0.52
C GLU A 46 5.47 6.32 1.20
N ARG A 47 4.40 7.06 0.85
CA ARG A 47 4.06 8.34 1.51
C ARG A 47 3.61 8.18 2.95
N ARG A 48 3.02 7.03 3.30
CA ARG A 48 2.49 6.73 4.64
C ARG A 48 3.49 6.03 5.54
N VAL A 49 4.52 5.39 4.99
CA VAL A 49 5.71 5.02 5.74
C VAL A 49 6.27 6.35 6.24
N PRO A 50 6.15 6.67 7.53
CA PRO A 50 6.84 7.83 8.06
C PRO A 50 8.30 7.59 7.69
N ALA A 51 8.98 8.61 7.17
CA ALA A 51 10.43 8.57 7.13
C ALA A 51 10.87 8.27 8.58
N THR A 52 11.12 6.99 8.88
CA THR A 52 11.64 6.55 10.16
C THR A 52 13.06 7.09 10.16
N GLN A 53 13.14 8.33 10.63
CA GLN A 53 14.31 8.99 11.17
C GLN A 53 15.57 8.73 10.34
N LYS A 54 15.73 9.54 9.28
CA LYS A 54 17.06 10.08 8.98
C LYS A 54 17.41 11.10 10.08
N GLY A 55 17.47 10.62 11.31
CA GLY A 55 17.92 11.34 12.50
C GLY A 55 19.36 10.92 12.75
N GLU A 56 20.28 11.78 12.37
CA GLU A 56 21.59 11.81 12.99
C GLU A 56 21.39 11.90 14.51
N GLY A 57 21.72 10.84 15.25
CA GLY A 57 21.66 10.88 16.71
C GLY A 57 21.39 9.54 17.37
N GLY A 58 22.46 8.78 17.60
CA GLY A 58 22.67 8.01 18.84
C GLY A 58 21.65 6.94 19.27
N ARG A 59 22.08 5.68 19.13
CA ARG A 59 21.86 4.54 20.08
C ARG A 59 20.41 4.10 20.38
N ARG A 60 19.97 3.03 19.72
CA ARG A 60 19.84 1.64 20.25
C ARG A 60 19.32 0.70 19.13
N PRO A 61 19.72 -0.58 19.09
CA PRO A 61 19.20 -1.51 18.08
C PRO A 61 17.71 -1.77 18.31
N PHE A 62 16.93 -1.68 17.24
CA PHE A 62 15.50 -2.04 17.21
C PHE A 62 15.32 -3.47 17.73
N SER A 63 14.50 -3.65 18.77
CA SER A 63 14.03 -4.96 19.20
C SER A 63 12.87 -5.39 18.29
N PRO A 64 12.90 -6.59 17.69
CA PRO A 64 11.82 -7.11 16.83
C PRO A 64 10.46 -7.28 17.54
N ALA A 65 10.40 -7.08 18.85
CA ALA A 65 9.18 -7.22 19.66
C ALA A 65 8.14 -6.10 19.42
N ASP A 66 8.54 -4.96 18.86
CA ASP A 66 7.66 -3.79 18.73
C ASP A 66 6.98 -3.67 17.34
N ALA A 67 7.16 -4.65 16.44
CA ALA A 67 6.77 -4.54 15.02
C ALA A 67 5.80 -5.64 14.53
N ALA A 68 4.84 -6.09 15.35
CA ALA A 68 3.81 -7.03 14.89
C ALA A 68 2.40 -6.57 15.28
N PRO A 69 1.60 -5.99 14.37
CA PRO A 69 0.23 -5.55 14.66
C PRO A 69 -0.80 -6.71 14.68
N PHE A 70 -0.36 -7.96 14.83
CA PHE A 70 -1.24 -9.13 14.74
C PHE A 70 -1.08 -10.17 15.87
N ILE A 71 -0.41 -9.84 16.99
CA ILE A 71 -0.36 -10.74 18.17
C ILE A 71 -1.63 -10.59 19.01
N GLY A 72 -2.78 -10.86 18.39
CA GLY A 72 -4.10 -10.81 19.05
C GLY A 72 -5.16 -11.70 18.41
N LEU A 73 -4.96 -12.20 17.19
CA LEU A 73 -5.97 -13.01 16.50
C LEU A 73 -5.83 -14.52 16.76
N PHE A 74 -4.70 -14.97 17.30
CA PHE A 74 -4.46 -16.36 17.70
C PHE A 74 -3.97 -16.42 19.15
N GLY A 75 -4.81 -15.97 20.08
CA GLY A 75 -4.57 -16.07 21.52
C GLY A 75 -4.68 -17.52 22.02
N GLY A 76 -3.63 -18.32 21.85
CA GLY A 76 -3.44 -19.57 22.60
C GLY A 76 -2.85 -19.27 23.98
N PRO A 77 -3.31 -19.94 25.07
CA PRO A 77 -2.89 -19.58 26.41
C PRO A 77 -1.47 -20.10 26.69
N LYS A 78 -0.53 -19.20 26.97
CA LYS A 78 0.79 -19.56 27.50
C LYS A 78 0.93 -19.09 28.95
N PHE A 79 0.71 -20.06 29.83
CA PHE A 79 1.41 -20.33 31.10
C PHE A 79 1.77 -19.14 32.01
N LYS A 80 1.08 -19.09 33.14
CA LYS A 80 1.51 -18.39 34.36
C LYS A 80 2.92 -18.88 34.76
N GLN A 81 3.90 -17.99 34.75
CA GLN A 81 5.09 -18.15 35.58
C GLN A 81 4.73 -17.63 36.98
N GLN A 82 4.39 -18.56 37.86
CA GLN A 82 4.33 -18.32 39.29
C GLN A 82 5.77 -18.25 39.79
N ASN A 83 6.18 -17.07 40.23
CA ASN A 83 7.48 -16.84 40.85
C ASN A 83 7.20 -16.29 42.25
N GLU A 84 7.21 -17.14 43.28
CA GLU A 84 7.35 -16.69 44.66
C GLU A 84 8.26 -17.67 45.42
N SER A 85 9.41 -17.12 45.83
CA SER A 85 10.34 -17.37 46.94
C SER A 85 10.51 -18.76 47.54
#